data_AF-A0AA38IPB7-F1
#
_entry.id   AF-A0AA38IPB7-F1
#
_cell.length_a   1.000
_cell.length_b   1.000
_cell.length_c   1.000
_cell.angle_alpha   90.00
_cell.angle_beta   90.00
_cell.angle_gamma   90.00
#
_symmetry.space_group_name_H-M   'P 1'
#
loop_
_entity.id
_entity.type
_entity.pdbx_description
1 polymer ?
#
loop_
_entity_poly.entity_id
_entity_poly.type
_entity_poly.pdbx_seq_one_letter_code
_entity_poly.pdbx_strand_id
1 'polypeptide(L)'
;MGYSLGQNTFIIMSYYRNGVLNEDGDWVYSVNACKDEYLVRYPVVIEEESLKTHIRRIVARFNDTGSFSKGKPTGRPQVSGDVVEDLRTRMEQSPKKSLSKLSLQS
;
A
#
# COMPACT_ATOMS: atom_id res chain seq x y z
N MET A 1 -15.75 7.80 -1.28
CA MET A 1 -15.14 8.62 -0.21
C MET A 1 -13.80 8.03 0.17
N GLY A 2 -12.73 8.83 0.27
CA GLY A 2 -11.38 8.32 0.56
C GLY A 2 -11.06 8.45 2.05
N TYR A 3 -10.61 7.37 2.68
CA TYR A 3 -10.09 7.41 4.05
C TYR A 3 -8.69 8.04 4.05
N SER A 4 -8.46 8.97 4.97
CA SER A 4 -7.15 9.62 5.14
C SER A 4 -6.11 8.64 5.67
N LEU A 5 -4.83 8.99 5.55
CA LEU A 5 -3.76 8.19 6.13
C LEU A 5 -3.95 8.02 7.65
N GLY A 6 -4.33 9.08 8.36
CA GLY A 6 -4.57 9.02 9.80
C GLY A 6 -5.73 8.10 10.17
N GLN A 7 -6.82 8.11 9.41
CA GLN A 7 -7.95 7.19 9.61
C GLN A 7 -7.54 5.74 9.38
N ASN A 8 -6.77 5.49 8.32
CA ASN A 8 -6.24 4.17 8.00
C ASN A 8 -5.28 3.63 9.08
N THR A 9 -4.38 4.48 9.58
CA THR A 9 -3.48 4.16 10.69
C THR A 9 -4.29 3.82 11.95
N PHE A 10 -5.28 4.65 12.28
CA PHE A 10 -6.14 4.42 13.43
C PHE A 10 -6.89 3.09 13.33
N ILE A 11 -7.45 2.76 12.16
CA ILE A 11 -8.16 1.49 11.93
C ILE A 11 -7.23 0.30 12.21
N ILE A 12 -6.02 0.30 11.65
CA ILE A 12 -5.07 -0.79 11.86
C ILE A 12 -4.69 -0.91 13.34
N MET A 13 -4.33 0.21 13.98
CA MET A 13 -3.97 0.19 15.40
C MET A 13 -5.12 -0.29 16.29
N SER A 14 -6.33 0.23 16.09
CA SER A 14 -7.54 -0.14 16.84
C SER A 14 -7.90 -1.62 16.63
N TYR A 15 -7.82 -2.12 15.39
CA TYR A 15 -8.11 -3.51 15.07
C TYR A 15 -7.19 -4.49 15.81
N TYR A 16 -5.87 -4.27 15.77
CA TYR A 16 -4.92 -5.14 16.46
C TYR A 16 -4.93 -4.95 17.99
N ARG A 17 -5.20 -3.72 18.46
CA ARG A 17 -5.36 -3.46 19.90
C ARG A 17 -6.54 -4.23 20.51
N ASN A 18 -7.58 -4.45 19.73
CA ASN A 18 -8.78 -5.18 20.15
C ASN A 18 -8.65 -6.70 19.97
N GLY A 19 -7.43 -7.20 19.72
CA GLY A 19 -7.15 -8.63 19.73
C GLY A 19 -7.34 -9.22 21.11
N VAL A 20 -8.11 -10.30 21.20
CA VAL A 20 -8.25 -11.12 22.40
C VAL A 20 -7.56 -12.44 22.16
N LEU A 21 -6.77 -12.91 23.12
CA LEU A 21 -6.15 -14.23 23.07
C LEU A 21 -7.20 -15.27 23.47
N ASN A 22 -7.49 -16.19 22.55
CA ASN A 22 -8.34 -17.35 22.85
C ASN A 22 -7.58 -18.40 23.68
N GLU A 23 -8.33 -19.31 24.29
CA GLU A 23 -7.79 -20.42 25.09
C GLU A 23 -6.89 -21.35 24.26
N ASP A 24 -7.13 -21.47 22.95
CA ASP A 24 -6.29 -22.21 22.00
C ASP A 24 -4.96 -21.51 21.66
N GLY A 25 -4.73 -20.28 22.15
CA GLY A 25 -3.53 -19.50 21.87
C GLY A 25 -3.59 -18.64 20.60
N ASP A 26 -4.72 -18.65 19.89
CA ASP A 26 -4.96 -17.84 18.70
C ASP A 26 -5.47 -16.43 19.05
N TRP A 27 -5.02 -15.42 18.31
CA TRP A 27 -5.53 -14.06 18.42
C TRP A 27 -6.79 -13.88 17.60
N VAL A 28 -7.90 -13.56 18.28
CA VAL A 28 -9.17 -13.22 17.64
C VAL A 28 -9.36 -11.71 17.63
N TYR A 29 -9.55 -11.15 16.44
CA TYR A 29 -9.73 -9.72 16.22
C TYR A 29 -11.17 -9.39 15.81
N SER A 30 -11.76 -8.36 16.42
CA SER A 30 -13.14 -7.95 16.14
C SER A 30 -13.21 -6.71 15.25
N VAL A 31 -13.76 -6.89 14.04
CA VAL A 31 -14.08 -5.78 13.13
C VAL A 31 -15.12 -4.84 13.74
N ASN A 32 -16.08 -5.38 14.50
CA ASN A 32 -17.13 -4.60 15.13
C ASN A 32 -16.58 -3.71 16.25
N ALA A 33 -15.67 -4.24 17.09
CA ALA A 33 -15.03 -3.44 18.13
C ALA A 33 -14.23 -2.27 17.53
N CYS A 34 -13.48 -2.53 16.45
CA CYS A 34 -12.76 -1.48 15.73
C CYS A 34 -13.71 -0.44 15.12
N LYS A 35 -14.84 -0.87 14.55
CA LYS A 35 -15.88 0.03 14.02
C LYS A 35 -16.42 0.95 15.10
N ASP A 36 -16.80 0.42 16.26
CA ASP A 36 -17.40 1.20 17.34
C ASP A 36 -16.43 2.26 17.85
N GLU A 37 -15.15 1.91 18.04
CA GLU A 37 -14.11 2.89 18.39
C GLU A 37 -13.87 3.95 17.31
N TYR A 38 -13.93 3.55 16.03
CA TYR A 38 -13.76 4.47 14.91
C TYR A 38 -14.88 5.51 14.90
N LEU A 39 -16.12 5.10 15.11
CA LEU A 39 -17.28 6.01 15.12
C LEU A 39 -17.26 6.95 16.33
N VAL A 40 -16.70 6.51 17.47
CA VAL A 40 -16.46 7.37 18.64
C VAL A 40 -15.40 8.43 18.33
N ARG A 41 -14.32 8.05 17.64
CA ARG A 41 -13.21 8.96 17.32
C ARG A 41 -13.52 9.91 16.16
N TYR A 42 -14.25 9.42 15.16
CA TYR A 42 -14.63 10.13 13.95
C TYR A 42 -16.16 10.01 13.80
N PRO A 43 -16.92 10.90 14.46
CA PRO A 43 -18.37 10.95 14.32
C PRO A 43 -18.74 11.49 12.94
N VAL A 44 -18.65 10.62 11.94
CA VAL A 44 -18.94 10.90 10.54
C VAL A 44 -20.08 9.99 10.12
N VAL A 45 -21.02 10.52 9.35
CA VAL A 45 -22.10 9.73 8.75
C VAL A 45 -21.46 8.85 7.65
N ILE A 46 -21.12 7.63 8.02
CA ILE A 46 -20.58 6.60 7.12
C ILE A 46 -21.52 5.41 7.16
N GLU A 47 -21.83 4.86 6.00
CA GLU A 47 -22.55 3.61 5.90
C GLU A 47 -21.75 2.49 6.59
N GLU A 48 -22.37 1.84 7.57
CA GLU A 48 -21.71 0.87 8.45
C GLU A 48 -21.03 -0.27 7.66
N GLU A 49 -21.72 -0.82 6.66
CA GLU A 49 -21.18 -1.92 5.85
C GLU A 49 -20.01 -1.48 4.98
N SER A 50 -20.02 -0.23 4.53
CA SER A 50 -18.90 0.38 3.79
C SER A 50 -17.65 0.49 4.69
N LEU A 51 -17.84 0.89 5.95
CA LEU A 51 -16.75 0.97 6.92
C LEU A 51 -16.18 -0.41 7.24
N LYS A 52 -17.02 -1.41 7.55
CA LYS A 52 -16.57 -2.79 7.79
C LYS A 52 -15.81 -3.37 6.61
N THR A 53 -16.31 -3.14 5.39
CA THR A 53 -15.65 -3.60 4.16
C THR A 53 -14.28 -2.95 3.99
N HIS A 54 -14.16 -1.66 4.29
CA HIS A 54 -12.87 -0.96 4.25
C HIS A 54 -11.90 -1.48 5.32
N ILE A 55 -12.36 -1.72 6.56
CA ILE A 55 -11.56 -2.33 7.65
C ILE A 55 -11.01 -3.69 7.21
N ARG A 56 -11.86 -4.58 6.70
CA ARG A 56 -11.41 -5.91 6.21
C ARG A 56 -10.35 -5.78 5.12
N ARG A 57 -10.57 -4.90 4.14
CA ARG A 57 -9.64 -4.71 3.03
C ARG A 57 -8.29 -4.18 3.47
N ILE A 58 -8.27 -3.22 4.39
CA ILE A 58 -7.01 -2.61 4.84
C ILE A 58 -6.21 -3.55 5.73
N VAL A 59 -6.89 -4.30 6.61
CA VAL A 59 -6.27 -5.36 7.42
C VAL A 59 -5.69 -6.45 6.54
N ALA A 60 -6.47 -6.95 5.57
CA ALA A 60 -5.99 -7.97 4.63
C ALA A 60 -4.74 -7.50 3.87
N ARG A 61 -4.74 -6.26 3.39
CA ARG A 61 -3.57 -5.68 2.72
C ARG A 61 -2.38 -5.56 3.65
N PHE A 62 -2.59 -5.12 4.89
CA PHE A 62 -1.52 -4.99 5.86
C PHE A 62 -0.90 -6.35 6.20
N ASN A 63 -1.72 -7.40 6.32
CA ASN A 63 -1.24 -8.77 6.54
C ASN A 63 -0.45 -9.32 5.36
N ASP A 64 -0.87 -9.01 4.14
CA ASP A 64 -0.22 -9.51 2.92
C ASP A 64 1.09 -8.76 2.60
N THR A 65 1.12 -7.44 2.81
CA THR A 65 2.22 -6.58 2.33
C THR A 65 3.03 -5.89 3.42
N GLY A 66 2.60 -5.97 4.68
CA GLY A 66 3.15 -5.16 5.79
C GLY A 66 2.83 -3.67 5.67
N SER A 67 2.03 -3.26 4.68
CA SER A 67 1.70 -1.86 4.40
C SER A 67 0.22 -1.68 4.13
N PHE A 68 -0.37 -0.61 4.65
CA PHE A 68 -1.74 -0.23 4.33
C PHE A 68 -1.82 0.91 3.32
N SER A 69 -0.68 1.53 2.99
CA SER A 69 -0.62 2.57 1.96
C SER A 69 -0.91 1.95 0.58
N LYS A 70 -1.65 2.68 -0.27
CA LYS A 70 -1.63 2.35 -1.69
C LYS A 70 -0.21 2.66 -2.16
N GLY A 71 0.59 1.63 -2.44
CA GLY A 71 1.87 1.81 -3.10
C GLY A 71 1.72 2.74 -4.30
N LYS A 72 2.77 3.49 -4.64
CA LYS A 72 2.76 4.30 -5.86
C LYS A 72 2.28 3.41 -7.01
N PRO A 73 1.34 3.88 -7.86
CA PRO A 73 1.01 3.12 -9.05
C PRO A 73 2.33 2.89 -9.77
N THR A 74 2.70 1.62 -9.98
CA THR A 74 3.79 1.26 -10.86
C THR A 74 3.35 1.72 -12.24
N GLY A 75 3.71 2.96 -12.59
CA GLY A 75 3.48 3.49 -13.92
C GLY A 75 4.05 2.48 -14.91
N ARG A 76 3.29 2.16 -15.96
CA ARG A 76 3.80 1.33 -17.05
C ARG A 76 5.11 1.97 -17.53
N PRO A 77 6.25 1.25 -17.53
CA PRO A 77 7.48 1.79 -18.08
C PRO A 77 7.21 2.28 -19.51
N GLN A 78 7.44 3.56 -19.78
CA GLN A 78 7.26 4.13 -21.13
C GLN A 78 8.39 3.71 -22.09
N VAL A 79 9.43 3.05 -21.57
CA VAL A 79 10.62 2.63 -22.32
C VAL A 79 10.72 1.11 -22.23
N SER A 80 10.93 0.44 -23.38
CA SER A 80 11.13 -1.01 -23.42
C SER A 80 12.40 -1.42 -22.69
N GLY A 81 12.41 -2.60 -22.07
CA GLY A 81 13.59 -3.14 -21.37
C GLY A 81 14.82 -3.23 -22.29
N ASP A 82 14.61 -3.53 -23.57
CA ASP A 82 15.68 -3.61 -24.59
C ASP A 82 16.42 -2.29 -24.77
N VAL A 83 15.72 -1.15 -24.70
CA VAL A 83 16.32 0.18 -24.84
C VAL A 83 17.17 0.50 -23.60
N VAL A 84 16.77 0.01 -22.43
CA VAL A 84 17.52 0.19 -21.18
C VAL A 84 18.79 -0.65 -21.20
N GLU A 85 18.73 -1.90 -21.66
CA GLU A 85 19.89 -2.79 -21.74
C GLU A 85 20.89 -2.36 -22.84
N ASP A 86 20.40 -1.85 -23.97
CA ASP A 86 21.25 -1.27 -25.02
C ASP A 86 21.98 -0.01 -24.52
N LEU A 87 21.29 0.88 -23.79
CA LEU A 87 21.93 2.04 -23.17
C LEU A 87 22.98 1.64 -22.13
N ARG A 88 22.69 0.63 -21.29
CA ARG A 88 23.67 0.09 -20.33
C ARG A 88 24.90 -0.44 -21.03
N THR A 89 24.73 -1.25 -22.06
CA THR A 89 25.83 -1.82 -22.85
C THR A 89 26.69 -0.72 -23.48
N ARG A 90 26.07 0.33 -24.04
CA ARG A 90 26.79 1.48 -24.62
C ARG A 90 27.53 2.31 -23.57
N MET A 91 26.96 2.46 -22.37
CA MET A 91 27.63 3.14 -21.25
C MET A 91 28.84 2.34 -20.76
N GLU A 92 28.75 1.01 -20.69
CA GLU A 92 29.87 0.14 -20.31
C GLU A 92 31.01 0.20 -21.34
N GLN A 93 30.69 0.23 -22.63
CA GLN A 93 31.68 0.30 -23.70
C GLN A 93 32.32 1.69 -23.88
N SER A 94 31.66 2.77 -23.44
CA SER A 94 32.18 4.13 -23.57
C SER A 94 31.64 5.07 -22.48
N PRO A 95 32.11 4.93 -21.23
CA PRO A 95 31.55 5.63 -20.07
C PRO A 95 31.76 7.16 -20.09
N LYS A 96 32.66 7.66 -20.94
CA LYS A 96 32.97 9.10 -21.09
C LYS A 96 32.15 9.78 -22.20
N LYS A 97 31.34 9.05 -22.97
CA LYS A 97 30.52 9.63 -24.05
C LYS A 97 29.19 10.12 -23.48
N SER A 98 28.77 11.30 -23.90
CA SER A 98 27.47 11.87 -23.53
C SER A 98 26.32 10.98 -24.02
N LEU A 99 25.38 10.67 -23.13
CA LEU A 99 24.18 9.86 -23.41
C LEU A 99 23.36 10.40 -24.59
N SER A 100 23.29 11.73 -24.74
CA SER A 100 22.62 12.39 -25.86
C SER A 100 23.21 12.00 -27.22
N LYS A 101 24.52 11.74 -27.30
CA LYS A 101 25.17 11.31 -28.55
C LYS A 101 24.99 9.82 -28.84
N LEU A 102 24.72 9.01 -27.81
CA LEU A 102 24.51 7.57 -27.93
C LEU A 102 23.08 7.22 -28.39
N SER A 103 22.10 8.08 -28.10
CA SER A 103 20.70 7.91 -28.51
C SER A 103 20.43 8.27 -29.99
N LEU A 104 21.39 8.91 -30.69
CA LEU A 104 21.22 9.49 -32.02
C LEU A 104 21.89 8.70 -33.16
N GLN A 105 22.56 7.58 -32.85
CA GLN A 105 23.00 6.61 -33.84
C GLN A 105 21.97 5.48 -33.91
N SER A 106 20.97 5.66 -34.77
CA SER A 106 20.13 4.59 -35.33
C SER A 106 20.62 4.28 -36.74
#